data_AF-A0A538B669-F1
#
_entry.id   AF-A0A538B669-F1
#
_cell.length_a   1.000
_cell.length_b   1.000
_cell.length_c   1.000
_cell.angle_alpha   90.00
_cell.angle_beta   90.00
_cell.angle_gamma   90.00
#
_symmetry.space_group_name_H-M   'P 1'
#
loop_
_entity.id
_entity.type
_entity.pdbx_description
1 polymer ?
#
loop_
_entity_poly.entity_id
_entity_poly.type
_entity_poly.pdbx_seq_one_letter_code
_entity_poly.pdbx_strand_id
1 'polypeptide(L)'
;MIEVTAWAREILAKSQQAAARFNPAAKIRLTRARGGVQAALTDAPDPADQQIDLDGMTLYVESGLEGLIDIEEPHDRVVLRPLGSKPHVRGEH
;
A
#
# COMPACT_ATOMS: atom_id res chain seq x y z
N MET A 1 12.79 -3.61 5.00
CA MET A 1 12.48 -3.55 3.54
C MET A 1 11.04 -3.94 3.29
N ILE A 2 10.33 -3.24 2.40
CA ILE A 2 8.94 -3.56 2.00
C ILE A 2 8.92 -4.14 0.60
N GLU A 3 8.21 -5.25 0.44
CA GLU A 3 7.79 -5.81 -0.85
C GLU A 3 6.29 -5.58 -1.03
N VAL A 4 5.83 -5.43 -2.27
CA VAL A 4 4.41 -5.20 -2.58
C VAL A 4 3.97 -6.21 -3.63
N THR A 5 2.92 -6.98 -3.37
CA THR A 5 2.39 -7.94 -4.34
C THR A 5 1.82 -7.20 -5.56
N ALA A 6 1.79 -7.87 -6.71
CA ALA A 6 1.21 -7.32 -7.93
C ALA A 6 -0.25 -6.88 -7.71
N TRP A 7 -1.01 -7.66 -6.95
CA TRP A 7 -2.38 -7.31 -6.62
C TRP A 7 -2.48 -6.11 -5.67
N ALA A 8 -1.67 -6.05 -4.61
CA ALA A 8 -1.63 -4.86 -3.77
C ALA A 8 -1.29 -3.60 -4.57
N ARG A 9 -0.35 -3.70 -5.51
CA ARG A 9 -0.04 -2.61 -6.44
C ARG A 9 -1.27 -2.18 -7.25
N GLU A 10 -2.01 -3.12 -7.84
CA GLU A 10 -3.23 -2.84 -8.60
C GLU A 10 -4.30 -2.12 -7.76
N ILE A 11 -4.59 -2.60 -6.55
CA ILE A 11 -5.62 -2.02 -5.67
C ILE A 11 -5.22 -0.63 -5.19
N LEU A 12 -3.97 -0.45 -4.78
CA LEU A 12 -3.45 0.86 -4.36
C LEU A 12 -3.46 1.85 -5.53
N ALA A 13 -3.06 1.42 -6.74
CA ALA A 13 -3.10 2.27 -7.93
C ALA A 13 -4.51 2.70 -8.29
N LYS A 14 -5.49 1.78 -8.28
CA LYS A 14 -6.92 2.10 -8.51
C LYS A 14 -7.44 3.10 -7.48
N SER A 15 -7.06 2.92 -6.21
CA SER A 15 -7.45 3.82 -5.12
C SER A 15 -6.87 5.22 -5.30
N GLN A 16 -5.58 5.33 -5.63
CA GLN A 16 -4.94 6.63 -5.91
C GLN A 16 -5.55 7.30 -7.13
N GLN A 17 -5.82 6.56 -8.22
CA GLN A 17 -6.47 7.10 -9.41
C GLN A 17 -7.87 7.64 -9.11
N ALA A 18 -8.63 6.96 -8.25
CA ALA A 18 -9.92 7.45 -7.81
C ALA A 18 -9.80 8.75 -6.98
N ALA A 19 -8.84 8.80 -6.05
CA ALA A 19 -8.57 9.99 -5.24
C ALA A 19 -8.09 11.18 -6.10
N ALA A 20 -7.27 10.93 -7.12
CA ALA A 20 -6.73 11.94 -8.02
C ALA A 20 -7.82 12.74 -8.77
N ARG A 21 -9.02 12.18 -8.92
CA ARG A 21 -10.18 12.89 -9.50
C ARG A 21 -10.65 14.07 -8.64
N PHE A 22 -10.37 14.03 -7.34
CA PHE A 22 -10.75 15.07 -6.38
C PHE A 22 -9.54 15.91 -5.95
N ASN A 23 -8.37 15.27 -5.81
CA ASN A 23 -7.13 15.93 -5.46
C ASN A 23 -5.96 15.32 -6.24
N PRO A 24 -5.44 16.00 -7.28
CA PRO A 24 -4.33 15.48 -8.09
C PRO A 24 -3.04 15.23 -7.31
N ALA A 25 -2.85 15.86 -6.15
CA ALA A 25 -1.70 15.65 -5.28
C ALA A 25 -1.84 14.40 -4.39
N ALA A 26 -3.03 13.80 -4.30
CA ALA A 26 -3.28 12.67 -3.41
C ALA A 26 -2.37 11.48 -3.75
N LYS A 27 -1.64 11.03 -2.74
CA LYS A 27 -0.81 9.83 -2.69
C LYS A 27 -1.31 8.90 -1.59
N ILE A 28 -0.81 7.68 -1.59
CA ILE A 28 -1.07 6.72 -0.51
C ILE A 28 0.10 6.73 0.46
N ARG A 29 -0.21 6.71 1.75
CA ARG A 29 0.73 6.50 2.84
C ARG A 29 0.38 5.22 3.61
N LEU A 30 1.37 4.38 3.83
CA LEU A 30 1.30 3.20 4.68
C LEU A 30 1.88 3.51 6.06
N THR A 31 1.11 3.20 7.10
CA THR A 31 1.50 3.36 8.50
C THR A 31 1.24 2.09 9.27
N ARG A 32 1.99 1.87 10.34
CA ARG A 32 1.78 0.76 11.26
C ARG A 32 0.49 0.99 12.04
N ALA A 33 -0.38 -0.01 12.03
CA ALA A 33 -1.61 -0.01 12.82
C ALA A 33 -1.62 -1.20 13.78
N ARG A 34 -2.50 -1.15 14.79
CA ARG A 34 -2.70 -2.30 15.70
C ARG A 34 -3.16 -3.51 14.87
N GLY A 35 -2.29 -4.50 14.73
CA GLY A 35 -2.59 -5.74 14.00
C GLY A 35 -2.19 -5.74 12.52
N GLY A 36 -1.47 -4.73 12.01
CA GLY A 36 -0.99 -4.75 10.63
C GLY A 36 -0.54 -3.39 10.09
N VAL A 37 -1.12 -3.01 8.97
CA VAL A 37 -0.81 -1.77 8.24
C VAL A 37 -2.11 -1.05 7.90
N GLN A 38 -2.05 0.28 7.87
CA GLN A 38 -3.13 1.13 7.40
C GLN A 38 -2.66 1.89 6.16
N ALA A 39 -3.45 1.82 5.09
CA ALA A 39 -3.32 2.68 3.92
C ALA A 39 -4.24 3.90 4.10
N ALA A 40 -3.68 5.10 3.96
CA ALA A 40 -4.41 6.35 4.01
C ALA A 40 -4.02 7.26 2.84
N LEU A 41 -4.93 8.15 2.44
CA LEU A 41 -4.62 9.20 1.48
C LEU A 41 -3.91 10.37 2.17
N THR A 42 -2.90 10.92 1.53
CA THR A 42 -2.17 12.11 1.97
C THR A 42 -1.66 12.90 0.77
N ASP A 43 -1.39 14.18 0.96
CA ASP A 43 -0.82 15.04 -0.09
C ASP A 43 0.69 15.20 0.05
N ALA A 44 1.25 14.75 1.17
CA ALA A 44 2.67 14.83 1.49
C ALA A 44 3.14 13.67 2.37
N PRO A 45 4.42 13.29 2.30
CA PRO A 45 5.03 12.35 3.23
C PRO A 45 5.28 13.00 4.59
N ASP A 46 5.39 12.18 5.64
CA ASP A 46 6.03 12.56 6.90
C ASP A 46 7.56 12.63 6.70
N PRO A 47 8.31 13.49 7.43
CA PRO A 47 9.77 13.58 7.30
C PRO A 47 10.54 12.26 7.45
N ALA A 48 9.98 11.30 8.21
CA ALA A 48 10.61 10.00 8.39
C ALA A 48 10.17 8.96 7.35
N ASP A 49 9.19 9.26 6.49
CA ASP A 49 8.68 8.29 5.53
C ASP A 49 9.70 7.99 4.43
N GLN A 50 9.72 6.74 4.02
CA GLN A 50 10.41 6.28 2.82
C GLN A 50 9.48 6.41 1.62
N GLN A 51 10.00 6.91 0.51
CA GLN A 51 9.27 6.96 -0.75
C GLN A 51 9.62 5.75 -1.61
N ILE A 52 8.60 5.02 -2.05
CA ILE A 52 8.73 3.88 -2.95
C ILE A 52 8.03 4.21 -4.26
N ASP A 53 8.72 4.03 -5.38
CA ASP A 53 8.10 4.06 -6.70
C ASP A 53 7.58 2.67 -7.06
N LEU A 54 6.29 2.59 -7.37
CA LEU A 54 5.59 1.37 -7.78
C LEU A 54 5.00 1.61 -9.18
N ASP A 55 5.81 1.39 -10.21
CA ASP A 55 5.46 1.59 -11.62
C ASP A 55 4.84 2.98 -11.88
N GLY A 56 5.47 4.05 -11.35
CA GLY A 56 4.99 5.42 -11.49
C GLY A 56 3.92 5.85 -10.48
N MET A 57 3.53 4.97 -9.55
CA MET A 57 2.80 5.36 -8.34
C MET A 57 3.77 5.58 -7.18
N THR A 58 3.79 6.78 -6.61
CA THR A 58 4.55 7.07 -5.39
C THR A 58 3.78 6.62 -4.15
N LEU A 59 4.40 5.75 -3.36
CA LEU A 59 3.90 5.27 -2.07
C LEU A 59 4.78 5.80 -0.94
N TYR A 60 4.18 6.40 0.08
CA TYR A 60 4.88 6.80 1.30
C TYR A 60 4.77 5.70 2.33
N VAL A 61 5.87 5.35 2.97
CA VAL A 61 5.93 4.23 3.92
C VAL A 61 6.60 4.69 5.20
N GLU A 62 5.89 4.56 6.31
CA GLU A 62 6.43 4.83 7.64
C GLU A 62 7.75 4.10 7.86
N SER A 63 8.75 4.82 8.40
CA SER A 63 10.06 4.24 8.70
C SER A 63 9.97 2.98 9.55
N GLY A 64 10.79 1.99 9.21
CA GLY A 64 10.86 0.71 9.94
C GLY A 64 9.65 -0.20 9.71
N LEU A 65 8.76 0.09 8.74
CA LEU A 65 7.87 -0.92 8.19
C LEU A 65 8.68 -1.92 7.35
N GLU A 66 8.49 -3.21 7.63
CA GLU A 66 9.16 -4.30 6.93
C GLU A 66 8.19 -5.47 6.74
N GLY A 67 8.22 -6.10 5.57
CA GLY A 67 7.28 -7.15 5.22
C GLY A 67 6.83 -7.14 3.76
N LEU A 68 5.87 -8.00 3.47
CA LEU A 68 5.12 -8.07 2.23
C LEU A 68 3.78 -7.38 2.42
N ILE A 69 3.54 -6.32 1.65
CA ILE A 69 2.22 -5.71 1.50
C ILE A 69 1.43 -6.53 0.51
N ASP A 70 0.29 -7.02 0.98
CA ASP A 70 -0.58 -7.92 0.24
C ASP A 70 -2.05 -7.53 0.42
N ILE A 71 -2.92 -8.13 -0.38
CA ILE A 71 -4.37 -7.94 -0.29
C ILE A 71 -5.00 -9.22 0.24
N GLU A 72 -5.86 -9.08 1.24
CA GLU A 72 -6.69 -10.15 1.75
C GLU A 72 -8.15 -9.95 1.30
N GLU A 73 -8.68 -10.98 0.66
CA GLU A 73 -10.07 -11.09 0.27
C GLU A 73 -11.00 -11.43 1.44
N PRO A 74 -12.32 -11.12 1.33
CA PRO A 74 -13.04 -10.58 0.17
C PRO A 74 -13.18 -9.05 0.15
N HIS A 75 -12.49 -8.33 1.03
CA HIS A 75 -12.74 -6.89 1.26
C HIS A 75 -11.58 -5.99 0.82
N ASP A 76 -10.72 -6.48 -0.08
CA ASP A 76 -9.50 -5.79 -0.51
C ASP A 76 -8.68 -5.23 0.67
N ARG A 77 -8.59 -6.01 1.75
CA ARG A 77 -7.94 -5.54 2.98
C ARG A 77 -6.43 -5.53 2.76
N VAL A 78 -5.83 -4.34 2.86
CA VAL A 78 -4.37 -4.21 2.85
C VAL A 78 -3.81 -4.82 4.14
N VAL A 79 -2.90 -5.79 3.99
CA VAL A 79 -2.25 -6.47 5.11
C VAL A 79 -0.73 -6.40 4.99
N LEU A 80 -0.04 -6.44 6.13
CA LEU A 80 1.41 -6.56 6.20
C LEU A 80 1.75 -7.95 6.71
N ARG A 81 2.54 -8.69 5.93
CA ARG A 81 2.94 -10.06 6.21
C ARG A 81 4.46 -10.14 6.36
N PRO A 82 5.00 -11.17 7.03
CA PRO A 82 6.44 -11.39 7.07
C PRO A 82 7.05 -11.47 5.67
N LEU A 83 8.28 -10.97 5.49
CA LEU A 83 9.01 -11.11 4.23
C LEU A 83 9.15 -12.58 3.83
N GLY A 84 9.06 -12.86 2.53
CA GLY A 84 9.06 -14.23 1.99
C GLY A 84 7.74 -15.00 2.13
N SER A 85 6.69 -14.36 2.66
CA SER A 85 5.35 -14.95 2.64
C SER A 85 4.86 -15.18 1.22
N LYS A 86 4.16 -16.30 0.98
CA LYS A 86 3.45 -16.51 -0.29
C LYS A 86 2.28 -15.52 -0.40
N PRO A 87 2.10 -14.82 -1.53
CA PRO A 87 0.95 -13.94 -1.74
C PRO A 87 -0.38 -14.66 -1.49
N HIS A 88 -1.40 -13.93 -1.05
CA HIS A 88 -2.77 -14.44 -1.03
C HIS A 88 -3.22 -14.81 -2.44
N VAL A 89 -4.02 -15.86 -2.51
CA VAL A 89 -4.60 -16.31 -3.77
C VAL A 89 -5.68 -15.31 -4.16
N ARG A 90 -5.59 -14.81 -5.38
CA ARG A 90 -6.65 -14.02 -6.00
C ARG A 90 -7.80 -14.95 -6.36
N GLY A 91 -8.95 -14.72 -5.73
CA GLY A 91 -10.21 -15.30 -6.14
C GLY A 91 -10.54 -14.88 -7.58
N GLU A 92 -11.31 -15.71 -8.26
CA GLU A 92 -11.77 -15.41 -9.61
C GLU A 92 -12.76 -14.24 -9.55
N HIS A 93 -12.31 -13.06 -10.00
CA HIS A 93 -13.13 -11.84 -10.18
C HIS A 93 -13.18 -11.45 -11.65
#